data_AF-A0A7V5YWV6-F1
#
_entry.id   AF-A0A7V5YWV6-F1
#
_cell.length_a   1.000
_cell.length_b   1.000
_cell.length_c   1.000
_cell.angle_alpha   90.00
_cell.angle_beta   90.00
_cell.angle_gamma   90.00
#
_symmetry.space_group_name_H-M   'P 1'
#
loop_
_entity.id
_entity.type
_entity.pdbx_description
1 polymer ?
#
loop_
_entity_poly.entity_id
_entity_poly.type
_entity_poly.pdbx_seq_one_letter_code
_entity_poly.pdbx_strand_id
1 'polypeptide(L)'
;MLIVGEKLNSSIKRVAEAIEARDVATIQDLARRQAEAGADYLDANAAIRVNEELDDLAWLIETIQAATDTPLCIDSPNPAAIARGLELVQASGRPARPLINSITAEPGRLHGILPLAAQHHCPVVALTSDEQGIPTTVEDRLRIAGRIVAEAEKCGVPREDLYFDPLVLPVSTDVRNAVLFMDALAAIKAEYPGVKTISGLSNVSYGLPKRKLINRAFLVMAMHAGMDAAILDPLDTDLMALLRAGEMLLGHDEFCMNYLMAYRAGKLGATS
;
A
#
# COMPACT_ATOMS: atom_id res chain seq x y z
N MET A 1 2.80 5.64 11.27
CA MET A 1 2.80 4.91 9.98
C MET A 1 1.48 5.11 9.26
N LEU A 2 1.51 5.29 7.94
CA LEU A 2 0.32 5.38 7.08
C LEU A 2 -0.21 3.97 6.77
N ILE A 3 -1.54 3.80 6.77
CA ILE A 3 -2.21 2.52 6.61
C ILE A 3 -3.06 2.51 5.33
N VAL A 4 -2.73 1.60 4.40
CA VAL A 4 -3.55 1.31 3.22
C VAL A 4 -4.31 0.00 3.47
N GLY A 5 -5.65 0.08 3.53
CA GLY A 5 -6.51 -1.07 3.77
C GLY A 5 -6.63 -1.98 2.53
N GLU A 6 -6.15 -3.22 2.63
CA GLU A 6 -5.96 -4.14 1.49
C GLU A 6 -7.21 -4.94 1.07
N LYS A 7 -8.35 -4.81 1.77
CA LYS A 7 -9.44 -5.78 1.64
C LYS A 7 -10.31 -5.60 0.41
N LEU A 8 -10.24 -4.46 -0.27
CA LEU A 8 -11.04 -4.14 -1.46
C LEU A 8 -10.27 -4.52 -2.74
N ASN A 9 -9.81 -5.77 -2.77
CA ASN A 9 -8.94 -6.31 -3.82
C ASN A 9 -9.55 -7.54 -4.48
N SER A 10 -9.66 -7.50 -5.82
CA SER A 10 -10.28 -8.56 -6.63
C SER A 10 -9.59 -9.92 -6.54
N SER A 11 -8.35 -10.02 -6.05
CA SER A 11 -7.72 -11.32 -5.76
C SER A 11 -8.39 -12.08 -4.61
N ILE A 12 -9.15 -11.38 -3.76
CA ILE A 12 -9.96 -11.97 -2.69
C ILE A 12 -11.27 -12.45 -3.30
N LYS A 13 -11.50 -13.76 -3.31
CA LYS A 13 -12.67 -14.41 -3.93
C LYS A 13 -14.01 -13.71 -3.67
N ARG A 14 -14.31 -13.38 -2.41
CA ARG A 14 -15.58 -12.71 -2.03
C ARG A 14 -15.72 -11.31 -2.64
N VAL A 15 -14.61 -10.60 -2.82
CA VAL A 15 -14.58 -9.27 -3.42
C VAL A 15 -14.73 -9.37 -4.93
N ALA A 16 -14.07 -10.35 -5.57
CA ALA A 16 -14.25 -10.65 -6.98
C ALA A 16 -15.73 -10.92 -7.31
N GLU A 17 -16.38 -11.81 -6.54
CA GLU A 17 -17.79 -12.14 -6.67
C GLU A 17 -18.68 -10.90 -6.48
N ALA A 18 -18.36 -10.03 -5.52
CA ALA A 18 -19.10 -8.79 -5.29
C ALA A 18 -18.95 -7.78 -6.44
N ILE A 19 -17.75 -7.65 -7.01
CA ILE A 19 -17.49 -6.78 -8.18
C ILE A 19 -18.27 -7.29 -9.39
N GLU A 20 -18.22 -8.59 -9.67
CA GLU A 20 -18.92 -9.23 -10.79
C GLU A 20 -20.43 -9.09 -10.67
N ALA A 21 -20.98 -9.29 -9.47
CA ALA A 21 -22.40 -9.17 -9.19
C ALA A 21 -22.88 -7.72 -9.00
N ARG A 22 -21.99 -6.72 -9.07
CA ARG A 22 -22.25 -5.32 -8.72
C ARG A 22 -22.92 -5.18 -7.33
N ASP A 23 -22.47 -5.99 -6.36
CA ASP A 23 -22.96 -5.99 -4.98
C ASP A 23 -22.42 -4.79 -4.21
N VAL A 24 -23.16 -3.69 -4.30
CA VAL A 24 -22.89 -2.43 -3.60
C VAL A 24 -22.81 -2.65 -2.09
N ALA A 25 -23.69 -3.45 -1.50
CA ALA A 25 -23.80 -3.58 -0.05
C ALA A 25 -22.53 -4.20 0.55
N THR A 26 -22.00 -5.26 -0.09
CA THR A 26 -20.77 -5.92 0.35
C THR A 26 -19.55 -4.99 0.27
N ILE A 27 -19.40 -4.25 -0.83
CA ILE A 27 -18.27 -3.33 -1.03
C ILE A 27 -18.34 -2.16 -0.04
N GLN A 28 -19.52 -1.54 0.13
CA GLN A 28 -19.70 -0.42 1.03
C GLN A 28 -19.54 -0.81 2.51
N ASP A 29 -20.01 -1.98 2.93
CA ASP A 29 -19.73 -2.51 4.27
C ASP A 29 -18.22 -2.65 4.52
N LEU A 30 -17.51 -3.25 3.57
CA LEU A 30 -16.08 -3.48 3.69
C LEU A 30 -15.28 -2.16 3.71
N ALA A 31 -15.67 -1.18 2.89
CA ALA A 31 -15.09 0.15 2.89
C ALA A 31 -15.26 0.85 4.24
N ARG A 32 -16.48 0.91 4.78
CA ARG A 32 -16.76 1.52 6.10
C ARG A 32 -15.97 0.86 7.20
N ARG A 33 -15.96 -0.47 7.25
CA ARG A 33 -15.25 -1.22 8.30
C ARG A 33 -13.75 -0.97 8.28
N GLN A 34 -13.13 -0.90 7.09
CA GLN A 34 -11.71 -0.56 6.98
C GLN A 34 -11.42 0.88 7.41
N ALA A 35 -12.27 1.83 7.02
CA ALA A 35 -12.17 3.22 7.44
C ALA A 35 -12.29 3.35 8.98
N GLU A 36 -13.29 2.74 9.59
CA GLU A 36 -13.52 2.74 11.05
C GLU A 36 -12.39 2.04 11.84
N ALA A 37 -11.74 1.05 11.21
CA ALA A 37 -10.58 0.37 11.76
C ALA A 37 -9.29 1.23 11.73
N GLY A 38 -9.31 2.34 11.00
CA GLY A 38 -8.22 3.32 10.96
C GLY A 38 -7.34 3.23 9.72
N ALA A 39 -7.88 2.79 8.58
CA ALA A 39 -7.19 2.92 7.30
C ALA A 39 -7.13 4.41 6.88
N ASP A 40 -5.94 4.88 6.49
CA ASP A 40 -5.72 6.21 5.93
C ASP A 40 -6.06 6.26 4.43
N TYR A 41 -5.88 5.13 3.74
CA TYR A 41 -6.29 4.91 2.36
C TYR A 41 -7.00 3.56 2.23
N LEU A 42 -7.90 3.43 1.25
CA LEU A 42 -8.48 2.14 0.86
C LEU A 42 -7.95 1.72 -0.50
N ASP A 43 -7.32 0.53 -0.55
CA ASP A 43 -6.90 -0.09 -1.81
C ASP A 43 -8.11 -0.39 -2.69
N ALA A 44 -8.08 -0.02 -3.95
CA ALA A 44 -9.13 -0.28 -4.92
C ALA A 44 -8.52 -1.03 -6.11
N ASN A 45 -8.62 -2.37 -6.08
CA ASN A 45 -8.05 -3.24 -7.09
C ASN A 45 -9.13 -4.10 -7.77
N ALA A 46 -9.22 -4.00 -9.09
CA ALA A 46 -10.13 -4.77 -9.94
C ALA A 46 -9.41 -5.54 -11.08
N ALA A 47 -8.11 -5.79 -10.92
CA ALA A 47 -7.24 -6.25 -12.01
C ALA A 47 -7.39 -7.73 -12.42
N ILE A 48 -8.19 -8.55 -11.72
CA ILE A 48 -8.36 -9.98 -12.04
C ILE A 48 -9.07 -10.19 -13.38
N ARG A 49 -10.06 -9.37 -13.72
CA ARG A 49 -10.81 -9.45 -14.98
C ARG A 49 -10.25 -8.45 -15.99
N VAL A 50 -9.14 -8.81 -16.64
CA VAL A 50 -8.32 -7.89 -17.44
C VAL A 50 -9.12 -7.14 -18.52
N ASN A 51 -10.11 -7.78 -19.16
CA ASN A 51 -10.90 -7.14 -20.22
C ASN A 51 -11.96 -6.18 -19.67
N GLU A 52 -12.34 -6.34 -18.40
CA GLU A 52 -13.39 -5.59 -17.71
C GLU A 52 -12.82 -4.60 -16.67
N GLU A 53 -11.50 -4.58 -16.48
CA GLU A 53 -10.80 -3.83 -15.41
C GLU A 53 -11.19 -2.35 -15.37
N LEU A 54 -11.30 -1.69 -16.53
CA LEU A 54 -11.68 -0.28 -16.62
C LEU A 54 -13.06 -0.01 -16.00
N ASP A 55 -14.05 -0.83 -16.36
CA ASP A 55 -15.42 -0.69 -15.88
C ASP A 55 -15.56 -1.13 -14.44
N ASP A 56 -14.85 -2.20 -14.06
CA ASP A 56 -14.87 -2.73 -12.69
C ASP A 56 -14.21 -1.80 -11.70
N LEU A 57 -13.05 -1.23 -12.05
CA LEU A 57 -12.36 -0.26 -11.22
C LEU A 57 -13.18 1.02 -11.08
N ALA A 58 -13.77 1.51 -12.18
CA ALA A 58 -14.64 2.69 -12.15
C ALA A 58 -15.83 2.49 -11.20
N TRP A 59 -16.56 1.37 -11.36
CA TRP A 59 -17.68 1.03 -10.48
C TRP A 59 -17.24 0.87 -9.02
N LEU A 60 -16.10 0.22 -8.78
CA LEU A 60 -15.56 0.01 -7.44
C LEU A 60 -15.23 1.34 -6.76
N ILE A 61 -14.56 2.26 -7.46
CA ILE A 61 -14.21 3.60 -6.97
C ILE A 61 -15.47 4.37 -6.56
N GLU A 62 -16.46 4.48 -7.45
CA GLU A 62 -17.72 5.19 -7.18
C GLU A 62 -18.46 4.57 -5.98
N THR A 63 -18.49 3.23 -5.91
CA THR A 63 -19.14 2.50 -4.83
C THR A 63 -18.48 2.76 -3.48
N ILE A 64 -17.14 2.75 -3.42
CA ILE A 64 -16.39 3.04 -2.19
C ILE A 64 -16.59 4.50 -1.76
N GLN A 65 -16.49 5.44 -2.69
CA GLN A 65 -16.65 6.87 -2.42
C GLN A 65 -18.06 7.23 -1.92
N ALA A 66 -19.08 6.44 -2.27
CA ALA A 66 -20.42 6.61 -1.73
C ALA A 66 -20.57 6.15 -0.26
N ALA A 67 -19.60 5.42 0.29
CA ALA A 67 -19.68 4.81 1.62
C ALA A 67 -18.78 5.45 2.69
N THR A 68 -17.69 6.09 2.29
CA THR A 68 -16.69 6.67 3.20
C THR A 68 -15.97 7.84 2.56
N ASP A 69 -15.42 8.71 3.41
CA ASP A 69 -14.55 9.81 3.00
C ASP A 69 -13.06 9.47 2.97
N THR A 70 -12.70 8.26 3.38
CA THR A 70 -11.31 7.76 3.32
C THR A 70 -10.78 7.82 1.87
N PRO A 71 -9.62 8.43 1.64
CA PRO A 71 -8.98 8.48 0.33
C PRO A 71 -8.71 7.10 -0.28
N LEU A 72 -8.55 7.05 -1.61
CA LEU A 72 -8.33 5.80 -2.34
C LEU A 72 -6.86 5.61 -2.70
N CYS A 73 -6.40 4.37 -2.60
CA CYS A 73 -5.21 3.86 -3.26
C CYS A 73 -5.68 3.13 -4.53
N ILE A 74 -5.51 3.76 -5.69
CA ILE A 74 -5.94 3.21 -6.98
C ILE A 74 -4.91 2.18 -7.40
N ASP A 75 -5.29 0.90 -7.37
CA ASP A 75 -4.38 -0.22 -7.61
C ASP A 75 -4.66 -0.90 -8.94
N SER A 76 -3.79 -0.64 -9.92
CA SER A 76 -3.85 -1.26 -11.23
C SER A 76 -2.49 -1.27 -11.94
N PRO A 77 -2.15 -2.35 -12.65
CA PRO A 77 -1.02 -2.39 -13.57
C PRO A 77 -1.21 -1.57 -14.86
N ASN A 78 -2.43 -1.12 -15.14
CA ASN A 78 -2.87 -0.55 -16.41
C ASN A 78 -2.97 0.98 -16.34
N PRO A 79 -2.14 1.74 -17.08
CA PRO A 79 -2.17 3.20 -17.07
C PRO A 79 -3.54 3.80 -17.43
N ALA A 80 -4.31 3.16 -18.31
CA ALA A 80 -5.64 3.64 -18.68
C ALA A 80 -6.65 3.51 -17.53
N ALA A 81 -6.57 2.43 -16.75
CA ALA A 81 -7.41 2.23 -15.58
C ALA A 81 -7.06 3.24 -14.46
N ILE A 82 -5.77 3.50 -14.24
CA ILE A 82 -5.31 4.56 -13.33
C ILE A 82 -5.83 5.93 -13.76
N ALA A 83 -5.66 6.31 -15.03
CA ALA A 83 -6.14 7.59 -15.55
C ALA A 83 -7.65 7.76 -15.33
N ARG A 84 -8.44 6.74 -15.67
CA ARG A 84 -9.90 6.76 -15.45
C ARG A 84 -10.26 6.89 -13.97
N GLY A 85 -9.55 6.18 -13.09
CA GLY A 85 -9.76 6.28 -11.65
C GLY A 85 -9.46 7.66 -11.09
N LEU A 86 -8.37 8.29 -11.55
CA LEU A 86 -8.00 9.66 -11.14
C LEU A 86 -9.05 10.69 -11.59
N GLU A 87 -9.58 10.57 -12.81
CA GLU A 87 -10.67 11.42 -13.29
C GLU A 87 -11.93 11.30 -12.42
N LEU A 88 -12.31 10.08 -12.03
CA LEU A 88 -13.46 9.83 -11.15
C LEU A 88 -13.25 10.45 -9.77
N VAL A 89 -12.07 10.25 -9.18
CA VAL A 89 -11.74 10.85 -7.88
C VAL A 89 -11.78 12.37 -7.97
N GLN A 90 -11.22 12.97 -9.02
CA GLN A 90 -11.27 14.42 -9.24
C GLN A 90 -12.70 14.93 -9.42
N ALA A 91 -13.53 14.22 -10.19
CA ALA A 91 -14.93 14.58 -10.42
C ALA A 91 -15.78 14.52 -9.14
N SER A 92 -15.40 13.68 -8.17
CA SER A 92 -16.07 13.61 -6.87
C SER A 92 -15.90 14.88 -6.01
N GLY A 93 -14.97 15.77 -6.37
CA GLY A 93 -14.69 17.02 -5.63
C GLY A 93 -14.02 16.82 -4.27
N ARG A 94 -13.54 15.61 -3.98
CA ARG A 94 -12.86 15.29 -2.72
C ARG A 94 -11.49 15.96 -2.67
N PRO A 95 -11.11 16.59 -1.54
CA PRO A 95 -9.87 17.36 -1.44
C PRO A 95 -8.61 16.48 -1.28
N ALA A 96 -8.77 15.23 -0.83
CA ALA A 96 -7.65 14.36 -0.56
C ALA A 96 -7.08 13.76 -1.86
N ARG A 97 -5.75 13.77 -1.96
CA ARG A 97 -5.00 13.25 -3.11
C ARG A 97 -5.04 11.71 -3.08
N PRO A 98 -5.48 11.01 -4.13
CA PRO A 98 -5.41 9.55 -4.16
C PRO A 98 -3.94 9.07 -4.23
N LEU A 99 -3.68 7.87 -3.71
CA LEU A 99 -2.40 7.18 -3.88
C LEU A 99 -2.48 6.32 -5.14
N ILE A 100 -1.44 6.33 -5.97
CA ILE A 100 -1.35 5.45 -7.15
C ILE A 100 -0.52 4.22 -6.81
N ASN A 101 -1.05 3.03 -7.06
CA ASN A 101 -0.37 1.75 -6.89
C ASN A 101 -0.39 0.99 -8.24
N SER A 102 0.71 0.87 -8.97
CA SER A 102 2.07 1.36 -8.72
C SER A 102 2.80 1.59 -10.03
N ILE A 103 3.99 2.20 -9.95
CA ILE A 103 4.99 2.19 -11.02
C ILE A 103 6.08 1.15 -10.77
N THR A 104 6.75 0.73 -11.83
CA THR A 104 8.00 -0.05 -11.83
C THR A 104 9.04 0.73 -12.64
N ALA A 105 10.28 0.25 -12.72
CA ALA A 105 11.26 0.83 -13.65
C ALA A 105 11.11 0.33 -15.10
N GLU A 106 10.07 -0.46 -15.40
CA GLU A 106 9.75 -0.86 -16.76
C GLU A 106 9.22 0.36 -17.55
N PRO A 107 9.79 0.71 -18.72
CA PRO A 107 9.49 1.95 -19.44
C PRO A 107 8.01 2.17 -19.74
N GLY A 108 7.28 1.11 -20.09
CA GLY A 108 5.85 1.19 -20.41
C GLY A 108 5.00 1.62 -19.23
N ARG A 109 5.27 1.06 -18.04
CA ARG A 109 4.53 1.41 -16.82
C ARG A 109 5.02 2.74 -16.25
N LEU A 110 6.33 2.95 -16.20
CA LEU A 110 6.93 4.18 -15.67
C LEU A 110 6.44 5.41 -16.44
N HIS A 111 6.62 5.45 -17.76
CA HIS A 111 6.24 6.61 -18.58
C HIS A 111 4.72 6.71 -18.82
N GLY A 112 3.97 5.62 -18.60
CA GLY A 112 2.52 5.63 -18.70
C GLY A 112 1.82 6.23 -17.47
N ILE A 113 2.39 6.05 -16.28
CA ILE A 113 1.73 6.42 -15.01
C ILE A 113 2.37 7.65 -14.36
N LEU A 114 3.69 7.83 -14.45
CA LEU A 114 4.38 8.93 -13.78
C LEU A 114 3.89 10.33 -14.23
N PRO A 115 3.57 10.58 -15.52
CA PRO A 115 2.94 11.84 -15.92
C PRO A 115 1.56 12.05 -15.30
N LEU A 116 0.79 10.98 -15.05
CA LEU A 116 -0.51 11.06 -14.37
C LEU A 116 -0.32 11.48 -12.91
N ALA A 117 0.66 10.90 -12.22
CA ALA A 117 1.01 11.29 -10.86
C ALA A 117 1.39 12.78 -10.78
N ALA A 118 2.19 13.27 -11.72
CA ALA A 118 2.56 14.68 -11.81
C ALA A 118 1.36 15.60 -12.09
N GLN A 119 0.54 15.27 -13.10
CA GLN A 119 -0.63 16.04 -13.51
C GLN A 119 -1.67 16.17 -12.39
N HIS A 120 -1.90 15.09 -11.64
CA HIS A 120 -2.88 15.05 -10.56
C HIS A 120 -2.27 15.33 -9.18
N HIS A 121 -0.96 15.64 -9.11
CA HIS A 121 -0.20 15.87 -7.86
C HIS A 121 -0.36 14.73 -6.84
N CYS A 122 -0.40 13.48 -7.30
CA CYS A 122 -0.69 12.32 -6.46
C CYS A 122 0.59 11.62 -5.99
N PRO A 123 0.65 11.14 -4.74
CA PRO A 123 1.68 10.20 -4.34
C PRO A 123 1.58 8.89 -5.14
N VAL A 124 2.71 8.22 -5.30
CA VAL A 124 2.81 6.99 -6.10
C VAL A 124 3.71 5.96 -5.43
N VAL A 125 3.22 4.72 -5.40
CA VAL A 125 4.00 3.55 -5.00
C VAL A 125 4.95 3.16 -6.13
N ALA A 126 6.23 3.01 -5.81
CA ALA A 126 7.29 2.66 -6.74
C ALA A 126 7.93 1.32 -6.36
N LEU A 127 7.63 0.28 -7.13
CA LEU A 127 8.18 -1.05 -6.91
C LEU A 127 9.63 -1.10 -7.43
N THR A 128 10.56 -1.61 -6.62
CA THR A 128 11.96 -1.77 -7.06
C THR A 128 12.15 -3.03 -7.91
N SER A 129 11.44 -3.10 -9.03
CA SER A 129 11.62 -4.09 -10.08
C SER A 129 11.76 -3.41 -11.44
N ASP A 130 12.41 -4.09 -12.35
CA ASP A 130 12.59 -3.64 -13.73
C ASP A 130 12.31 -4.81 -14.70
N GLU A 131 12.67 -4.65 -15.97
CA GLU A 131 12.41 -5.64 -17.03
C GLU A 131 13.10 -6.99 -16.77
N GLN A 132 14.08 -7.04 -15.86
CA GLN A 132 14.76 -8.26 -15.43
C GLN A 132 14.07 -8.94 -14.24
N GLY A 133 12.98 -8.35 -13.74
CA GLY A 133 12.18 -8.84 -12.63
C GLY A 133 12.57 -8.22 -11.29
N ILE A 134 12.38 -9.00 -10.21
CA ILE A 134 12.64 -8.56 -8.85
C ILE A 134 14.12 -8.86 -8.53
N PRO A 135 14.93 -7.84 -8.18
CA PRO A 135 16.33 -8.04 -7.82
C PRO A 135 16.48 -8.88 -6.54
N THR A 136 17.66 -9.46 -6.33
CA THR A 136 17.99 -10.28 -5.15
C THR A 136 19.06 -9.65 -4.26
N THR A 137 19.48 -8.42 -4.54
CA THR A 137 20.47 -7.66 -3.77
C THR A 137 19.90 -6.30 -3.34
N VAL A 138 20.54 -5.63 -2.38
CA VAL A 138 20.17 -4.27 -1.95
C VAL A 138 20.68 -3.26 -2.98
N GLU A 139 21.86 -3.50 -3.52
CA GLU A 139 22.54 -2.65 -4.51
C GLU A 139 21.71 -2.51 -5.79
N ASP A 140 21.15 -3.62 -6.28
CA ASP A 140 20.29 -3.57 -7.47
C ASP A 140 18.96 -2.86 -7.20
N ARG A 141 18.40 -3.00 -5.99
CA ARG A 141 17.20 -2.23 -5.58
C ARG A 141 17.50 -0.74 -5.54
N LEU A 142 18.65 -0.33 -5.00
CA LEU A 142 19.09 1.06 -5.00
C LEU A 142 19.30 1.62 -6.40
N ARG A 143 19.89 0.83 -7.31
CA ARG A 143 20.06 1.20 -8.72
C ARG A 143 18.70 1.44 -9.39
N ILE A 144 17.73 0.55 -9.16
CA ILE A 144 16.38 0.69 -9.70
C ILE A 144 15.67 1.90 -9.08
N ALA A 145 15.76 2.08 -7.76
CA ALA A 145 15.20 3.24 -7.07
C ALA A 145 15.76 4.56 -7.62
N GLY A 146 17.07 4.63 -7.88
CA GLY A 146 17.72 5.81 -8.48
C GLY A 146 17.21 6.13 -9.87
N ARG A 147 16.95 5.11 -10.71
CA ARG A 147 16.29 5.31 -12.01
C ARG A 147 14.91 5.94 -11.84
N ILE A 148 14.10 5.41 -10.93
CA ILE A 148 12.74 5.90 -10.69
C ILE A 148 12.76 7.34 -10.14
N VAL A 149 13.64 7.64 -9.17
CA VAL A 149 13.81 9.01 -8.64
C VAL A 149 14.19 9.98 -9.75
N ALA A 150 15.17 9.62 -10.60
CA ALA A 150 15.62 10.49 -11.68
C ALA A 150 14.50 10.78 -12.70
N GLU A 151 13.68 9.78 -13.05
CA GLU A 151 12.52 10.01 -13.95
C GLU A 151 11.39 10.79 -13.26
N ALA A 152 11.14 10.54 -11.97
CA ALA A 152 10.15 11.27 -11.19
C ALA A 152 10.49 12.77 -11.11
N GLU A 153 11.74 13.11 -10.84
CA GLU A 153 12.22 14.49 -10.80
C GLU A 153 12.10 15.18 -12.16
N LYS A 154 12.42 14.48 -13.26
CA LYS A 154 12.23 15.01 -14.63
C LYS A 154 10.77 15.28 -14.95
N CYS A 155 9.85 14.45 -14.45
CA CYS A 155 8.41 14.63 -14.62
C CYS A 155 7.78 15.62 -13.63
N GLY A 156 8.54 16.10 -12.63
CA GLY A 156 8.05 17.05 -11.63
C GLY A 156 7.31 16.40 -10.45
N VAL A 157 7.49 15.10 -10.20
CA VAL A 157 6.97 14.41 -9.00
C VAL A 157 7.98 14.60 -7.85
N PRO A 158 7.58 15.20 -6.72
CA PRO A 158 8.50 15.42 -5.60
C PRO A 158 8.83 14.12 -4.87
N ARG A 159 10.02 14.03 -4.28
CA ARG A 159 10.48 12.83 -3.57
C ARG A 159 9.55 12.41 -2.43
N GLU A 160 8.96 13.36 -1.72
CA GLU A 160 8.00 13.10 -0.63
C GLU A 160 6.70 12.41 -1.07
N ASP A 161 6.41 12.41 -2.36
CA ASP A 161 5.28 11.73 -2.98
C ASP A 161 5.68 10.36 -3.57
N LEU A 162 6.96 9.96 -3.50
CA LEU A 162 7.42 8.61 -3.87
C LEU A 162 7.42 7.68 -2.66
N TYR A 163 6.67 6.58 -2.76
CA TYR A 163 6.61 5.51 -1.76
C TYR A 163 7.26 4.24 -2.33
N PHE A 164 8.52 3.98 -2.00
CA PHE A 164 9.24 2.82 -2.50
C PHE A 164 8.81 1.52 -1.81
N ASP A 165 8.48 0.50 -2.60
CA ASP A 165 8.32 -0.88 -2.15
C ASP A 165 9.51 -1.73 -2.64
N PRO A 166 10.40 -2.18 -1.73
CA PRO A 166 11.52 -3.04 -2.11
C PRO A 166 11.11 -4.49 -2.45
N LEU A 167 9.81 -4.79 -2.47
CA LEU A 167 9.22 -6.09 -2.81
C LEU A 167 9.75 -7.20 -1.90
N VAL A 168 9.16 -7.33 -0.70
CA VAL A 168 9.49 -8.45 0.18
C VAL A 168 9.17 -9.77 -0.51
N LEU A 169 10.13 -10.70 -0.52
CA LEU A 169 9.96 -12.04 -1.06
C LEU A 169 9.63 -13.05 0.07
N PRO A 170 9.03 -14.20 -0.23
CA PRO A 170 8.67 -15.19 0.78
C PRO A 170 9.88 -15.73 1.54
N VAL A 171 9.82 -15.78 2.87
CA VAL A 171 10.91 -16.38 3.70
C VAL A 171 11.05 -17.88 3.45
N SER A 172 10.00 -18.54 2.94
CA SER A 172 10.04 -19.95 2.55
C SER A 172 10.94 -20.24 1.36
N THR A 173 11.25 -19.24 0.51
CA THR A 173 12.15 -19.42 -0.64
C THR A 173 13.60 -19.08 -0.31
N ASP A 174 13.82 -18.09 0.56
CA ASP A 174 15.13 -17.78 1.16
C ASP A 174 14.93 -17.14 2.53
N VAL A 175 15.59 -17.70 3.55
CA VAL A 175 15.50 -17.24 4.95
C VAL A 175 16.03 -15.81 5.15
N ARG A 176 16.81 -15.29 4.21
CA ARG A 176 17.38 -13.94 4.22
C ARG A 176 16.42 -12.87 3.69
N ASN A 177 15.33 -13.25 3.03
CA ASN A 177 14.45 -12.31 2.32
C ASN A 177 13.90 -11.19 3.22
N ALA A 178 13.52 -11.50 4.46
CA ALA A 178 13.03 -10.47 5.40
C ALA A 178 14.14 -9.50 5.81
N VAL A 179 15.37 -9.99 6.03
CA VAL A 179 16.52 -9.15 6.38
C VAL A 179 16.90 -8.25 5.22
N LEU A 180 17.01 -8.83 4.02
CA LEU A 180 17.30 -8.07 2.80
C LEU A 180 16.29 -6.95 2.57
N PHE A 181 15.01 -7.23 2.78
CA PHE A 181 13.97 -6.21 2.67
C PHE A 181 14.19 -5.04 3.64
N MET A 182 14.52 -5.32 4.90
CA MET A 182 14.81 -4.28 5.90
C MET A 182 16.07 -3.48 5.55
N ASP A 183 17.12 -4.15 5.08
CA ASP A 183 18.35 -3.50 4.63
C ASP A 183 18.08 -2.59 3.43
N ALA A 184 17.23 -3.04 2.49
CA ALA A 184 16.82 -2.24 1.33
C ALA A 184 15.98 -1.02 1.72
N LEU A 185 15.04 -1.16 2.67
CA LEU A 185 14.29 -0.02 3.22
C LEU A 185 15.24 1.05 3.78
N ALA A 186 16.14 0.64 4.68
CA ALA A 186 17.07 1.54 5.32
C ALA A 186 18.01 2.20 4.30
N ALA A 187 18.52 1.43 3.34
CA ALA A 187 19.42 1.93 2.31
C ALA A 187 18.73 2.92 1.36
N ILE A 188 17.50 2.64 0.90
CA ILE A 188 16.74 3.55 0.02
C ILE A 188 16.53 4.91 0.71
N LYS A 189 16.16 4.91 1.99
CA LYS A 189 15.95 6.15 2.75
C LYS A 189 17.24 6.93 2.97
N ALA A 190 18.36 6.24 3.18
CA ALA A 190 19.67 6.87 3.35
C ALA A 190 20.18 7.50 2.05
N GLU A 191 20.05 6.78 0.93
CA GLU A 191 20.56 7.21 -0.37
C GLU A 191 19.69 8.30 -1.03
N TYR A 192 18.36 8.22 -0.83
CA TYR A 192 17.40 9.15 -1.42
C TYR A 192 16.59 9.90 -0.36
N PRO A 193 17.19 10.88 0.36
CA PRO A 193 16.47 11.66 1.35
C PRO A 193 15.19 12.29 0.79
N GLY A 194 14.12 12.24 1.58
CA GLY A 194 12.80 12.76 1.25
C GLY A 194 11.84 11.72 0.68
N VAL A 195 12.32 10.58 0.17
CA VAL A 195 11.43 9.49 -0.24
C VAL A 195 10.81 8.80 0.96
N LYS A 196 9.66 8.18 0.75
CA LYS A 196 8.99 7.32 1.71
C LYS A 196 9.08 5.86 1.27
N THR A 197 8.72 4.97 2.17
CA THR A 197 8.71 3.53 1.92
C THR A 197 7.37 2.89 2.29
N ILE A 198 6.97 1.88 1.53
CA ILE A 198 5.72 1.15 1.70
C ILE A 198 5.93 -0.33 1.41
N SER A 199 5.16 -1.23 2.03
CA SER A 199 5.08 -2.60 1.52
C SER A 199 3.79 -3.31 1.90
N GLY A 200 3.43 -4.31 1.09
CA GLY A 200 2.45 -5.32 1.46
C GLY A 200 3.04 -6.36 2.41
N LEU A 201 2.33 -6.69 3.48
CA LEU A 201 2.86 -7.59 4.51
C LEU A 201 2.76 -9.08 4.13
N SER A 202 1.83 -9.43 3.25
CA SER A 202 1.40 -10.82 3.10
C SER A 202 2.43 -11.73 2.40
N ASN A 203 3.28 -11.18 1.52
CA ASN A 203 4.19 -11.99 0.71
C ASN A 203 5.31 -12.66 1.53
N VAL A 204 5.79 -12.01 2.58
CA VAL A 204 6.87 -12.53 3.46
C VAL A 204 6.57 -13.92 4.02
N SER A 205 5.30 -14.25 4.24
CA SER A 205 4.85 -15.49 4.88
C SER A 205 4.30 -16.54 3.91
N TYR A 206 4.33 -16.27 2.60
CA TYR A 206 3.80 -17.21 1.61
C TYR A 206 4.46 -18.59 1.73
N GLY A 207 3.68 -19.66 1.64
CA GLY A 207 4.14 -21.05 1.79
C GLY A 207 4.35 -21.54 3.23
N LEU A 208 4.12 -20.71 4.25
CA LEU A 208 4.29 -21.08 5.66
C LEU A 208 2.95 -21.17 6.42
N PRO A 209 2.85 -22.01 7.47
CA PRO A 209 1.69 -22.01 8.36
C PRO A 209 1.69 -20.77 9.27
N LYS A 210 0.53 -20.49 9.89
CA LYS A 210 0.37 -19.38 10.87
C LYS A 210 0.83 -18.01 10.33
N ARG A 211 0.59 -17.75 9.04
CA ARG A 211 1.00 -16.53 8.30
C ARG A 211 0.73 -15.21 9.04
N LYS A 212 -0.42 -15.08 9.71
CA LYS A 212 -0.75 -13.89 10.51
C LYS A 212 0.31 -13.57 11.57
N LEU A 213 0.84 -14.58 12.26
CA LEU A 213 1.92 -14.39 13.24
C LEU A 213 3.17 -13.82 12.57
N ILE A 214 3.55 -14.36 11.42
CA ILE A 214 4.72 -13.94 10.66
C ILE A 214 4.53 -12.50 10.15
N ASN A 215 3.39 -12.20 9.54
CA ASN A 215 3.08 -10.85 9.03
C ASN A 215 3.12 -9.79 10.15
N ARG A 216 2.59 -10.14 11.33
CA ARG A 216 2.59 -9.27 12.52
C ARG A 216 4.00 -9.01 13.04
N ALA A 217 4.83 -10.05 13.15
CA ALA A 217 6.23 -9.89 13.55
C ALA A 217 7.02 -9.08 12.51
N PHE A 218 6.79 -9.37 11.22
CA PHE A 218 7.42 -8.65 10.11
C PHE A 218 7.07 -7.16 10.11
N LEU A 219 5.80 -6.79 10.35
CA LEU A 219 5.38 -5.39 10.47
C LEU A 219 6.23 -4.64 11.50
N VAL A 220 6.35 -5.16 12.72
CA VAL A 220 7.11 -4.51 13.81
C VAL A 220 8.59 -4.35 13.43
N MET A 221 9.18 -5.36 12.80
CA MET A 221 10.57 -5.31 12.34
C MET A 221 10.76 -4.29 11.21
N ALA A 222 9.85 -4.25 10.24
CA ALA A 222 9.88 -3.30 9.13
C ALA A 222 9.66 -1.85 9.61
N MET A 223 8.78 -1.63 10.59
CA MET A 223 8.63 -0.32 11.25
C MET A 223 9.96 0.13 11.88
N HIS A 224 10.66 -0.76 12.59
CA HIS A 224 11.97 -0.43 13.16
C HIS A 224 13.04 -0.13 12.10
N ALA A 225 12.99 -0.82 10.96
CA ALA A 225 13.84 -0.54 9.80
C ALA A 225 13.50 0.79 9.09
N GLY A 226 12.44 1.49 9.53
CA GLY A 226 12.07 2.81 9.02
C GLY A 226 10.97 2.81 7.98
N MET A 227 10.15 1.75 7.86
CA MET A 227 9.01 1.73 6.95
C MET A 227 7.99 2.85 7.27
N ASP A 228 7.52 3.59 6.27
CA ASP A 228 6.64 4.76 6.47
C ASP A 228 5.14 4.44 6.31
N ALA A 229 4.83 3.47 5.46
CA ALA A 229 3.47 3.03 5.14
C ALA A 229 3.37 1.50 5.02
N ALA A 230 2.16 0.96 5.20
CA ALA A 230 1.91 -0.47 5.00
C ALA A 230 0.57 -0.70 4.28
N ILE A 231 0.59 -1.62 3.31
CA ILE A 231 -0.62 -2.21 2.74
C ILE A 231 -0.94 -3.45 3.57
N LEU A 232 -2.02 -3.39 4.34
CA LEU A 232 -2.34 -4.40 5.36
C LEU A 232 -3.85 -4.58 5.58
N ASP A 233 -4.23 -5.61 6.33
CA ASP A 233 -5.60 -5.84 6.79
C ASP A 233 -5.87 -5.06 8.08
N PRO A 234 -6.54 -3.89 8.05
CA PRO A 234 -6.83 -3.11 9.25
C PRO A 234 -7.87 -3.79 10.15
N LEU A 235 -8.58 -4.80 9.65
CA LEU A 235 -9.54 -5.58 10.43
C LEU A 235 -8.85 -6.68 11.27
N ASP A 236 -7.54 -6.88 11.08
CA ASP A 236 -6.74 -7.71 11.99
C ASP A 236 -6.38 -6.90 13.25
N THR A 237 -7.19 -7.07 14.29
CA THR A 237 -7.09 -6.29 15.54
C THR A 237 -5.73 -6.44 16.23
N ASP A 238 -5.12 -7.62 16.18
CA ASP A 238 -3.82 -7.82 16.83
C ASP A 238 -2.70 -7.17 16.01
N LEU A 239 -2.80 -7.18 14.68
CA LEU A 239 -1.88 -6.46 13.81
C LEU A 239 -1.95 -4.95 14.09
N MET A 240 -3.16 -4.40 14.20
CA MET A 240 -3.36 -2.99 14.53
C MET A 240 -2.91 -2.65 15.95
N ALA A 241 -3.05 -3.57 16.91
CA ALA A 241 -2.53 -3.40 18.27
C ALA A 241 -0.99 -3.33 18.27
N LEU A 242 -0.33 -4.23 17.52
CA LEU A 242 1.12 -4.23 17.36
C LEU A 242 1.64 -2.99 16.62
N LEU A 243 0.91 -2.50 15.62
CA LEU A 243 1.23 -1.24 14.96
C LEU A 243 1.24 -0.08 15.97
N ARG A 244 0.18 0.06 16.77
CA ARG A 244 0.10 1.14 17.77
C ARG A 244 1.18 1.02 18.85
N ALA A 245 1.46 -0.20 19.31
CA ALA A 245 2.55 -0.45 20.24
C ALA A 245 3.92 -0.12 19.61
N GLY A 246 4.13 -0.47 18.34
CA GLY A 246 5.33 -0.18 17.58
C GLY A 246 5.57 1.33 17.43
N GLU A 247 4.56 2.10 17.02
CA GLU A 247 4.66 3.58 16.94
C GLU A 247 5.05 4.19 18.29
N MET A 248 4.43 3.72 19.39
CA MET A 248 4.78 4.17 20.73
C MET A 248 6.23 3.85 21.09
N LEU A 249 6.69 2.61 20.83
CA LEU A 249 8.06 2.17 21.16
C LEU A 249 9.13 2.85 20.30
N LEU A 250 8.78 3.26 19.08
CA LEU A 250 9.66 4.03 18.19
C LEU A 250 9.69 5.52 18.53
N GLY A 251 8.89 5.97 19.51
CA GLY A 251 8.84 7.36 19.94
C GLY A 251 7.98 8.26 19.05
N HIS A 252 7.09 7.69 18.23
CA HIS A 252 6.18 8.42 17.35
C HIS A 252 4.81 8.71 17.99
N ASP A 253 4.59 8.30 19.25
CA ASP A 253 3.37 8.56 20.02
C ASP A 253 3.69 9.41 21.26
N GLU A 254 3.57 10.73 21.12
CA GLU A 254 3.87 11.66 22.20
C GLU A 254 2.97 11.38 23.42
N PHE A 255 3.60 11.27 24.61
CA PHE A 255 2.94 10.88 25.86
C PHE A 255 2.18 9.54 25.81
N CYS A 256 2.48 8.68 24.84
CA CYS A 256 1.76 7.43 24.58
C CYS A 256 0.24 7.63 24.40
N MET A 257 -0.17 8.80 23.92
CA MET A 257 -1.57 9.23 23.93
C MET A 257 -2.44 8.35 23.03
N ASN A 258 -1.99 8.05 21.81
CA ASN A 258 -2.73 7.21 20.88
C ASN A 258 -2.86 5.78 21.39
N TYR A 259 -1.80 5.25 22.01
CA TYR A 259 -1.82 3.93 22.63
C TYR A 259 -2.83 3.85 23.78
N LEU A 260 -2.81 4.82 24.71
CA LEU A 260 -3.74 4.88 25.83
C LEU A 260 -5.20 5.06 25.38
N MET A 261 -5.44 5.87 24.33
CA MET A 261 -6.77 6.00 23.73
C MET A 261 -7.26 4.69 23.12
N ALA A 262 -6.40 3.97 22.39
CA ALA A 262 -6.73 2.69 21.81
C ALA A 262 -7.05 1.63 22.88
N TYR A 263 -6.32 1.62 24.00
CA TYR A 263 -6.60 0.76 25.14
C TYR A 263 -8.01 1.01 25.70
N ARG A 264 -8.35 2.28 25.98
CA ARG A 264 -9.67 2.67 26.50
C ARG A 264 -10.81 2.31 25.55
N ALA A 265 -10.54 2.34 24.24
CA ALA A 265 -11.50 1.98 23.21
C ALA A 265 -11.56 0.46 22.92
N GLY A 266 -10.81 -0.38 23.64
CA GLY A 266 -10.78 -1.83 23.41
C GLY A 266 -10.14 -2.25 22.08
N LYS A 267 -9.31 -1.38 21.47
CA LYS A 267 -8.70 -1.59 20.15
C LYS A 267 -7.33 -2.27 20.17
N LEU A 268 -6.88 -2.77 21.32
CA LEU A 268 -5.56 -3.41 21.49
C LEU A 268 -5.61 -4.95 21.52
N GLY A 269 -6.59 -5.54 20.84
CA GLY A 269 -6.80 -7.00 20.82
C GLY A 269 -7.32 -7.55 22.15
N ALA A 270 -7.62 -8.84 22.17
CA ALA A 270 -8.03 -9.51 23.41
C ALA A 270 -6.81 -9.59 24.35
N THR A 271 -6.94 -9.00 25.52
CA THR A 271 -6.09 -9.37 26.66
C THR A 271 -6.44 -10.82 26.99
N SER A 272 -5.44 -11.70 26.92
CA SER A 272 -5.53 -13.08 27.39
C SER A 272 -6.17 -13.18 28.76
#